data_AF-A0A518I8E3-F1
#
_entry.id   AF-A0A518I8E3-F1
#
_cell.length_a   1.000
_cell.length_b   1.000
_cell.length_c   1.000
_cell.angle_alpha   90.00
_cell.angle_beta   90.00
_cell.angle_gamma   90.00
#
_symmetry.space_group_name_H-M   'P 1'
#
loop_
_entity.id
_entity.type
_entity.pdbx_description
1 polymer ?
#
loop_
_entity_poly.entity_id
_entity_poly.type
_entity_poly.pdbx_seq_one_letter_code
_entity_poly.pdbx_strand_id
1 'polypeptide(L)'
;MSNYVELESADAGPFRCRGIAAICMFGTLALMACTGFQQVVPAPLVFEEQSQKILEIVPMGTQKEQAIQRLNAAGISGGFSSSPSIYYCDLWEREDGSRWHLNVALLFNEAGTLYKTRPAQADVSWQSTTDSADKTKAARQ
;
A
#
# COMPACT_ATOMS: atom_id res chain seq x y z
N MET A 1 -61.57 14.59 13.89
CA MET A 1 -60.50 14.03 14.75
C MET A 1 -59.53 15.17 15.06
N SER A 2 -59.61 15.72 16.27
CA SER A 2 -58.79 16.83 16.82
C SER A 2 -57.30 16.47 16.84
N ASN A 3 -56.41 17.29 16.27
CA ASN A 3 -55.72 18.47 16.84
C ASN A 3 -54.56 18.15 17.80
N TYR A 4 -53.36 18.52 17.33
CA TYR A 4 -52.32 19.33 17.99
C TYR A 4 -51.39 18.78 19.09
N VAL A 5 -50.15 19.30 18.99
CA VAL A 5 -49.18 19.65 20.06
C VAL A 5 -48.09 18.61 20.38
N GLU A 6 -46.99 18.78 19.66
CA GLU A 6 -45.60 18.88 20.16
C GLU A 6 -45.48 19.29 21.63
N LEU A 7 -44.68 18.58 22.43
CA LEU A 7 -43.99 19.21 23.57
C LEU A 7 -42.78 18.38 24.01
N GLU A 8 -41.63 19.02 23.86
CA GLU A 8 -40.39 18.79 24.56
C GLU A 8 -40.59 18.43 26.04
N SER A 9 -39.68 17.64 26.60
CA SER A 9 -38.64 18.22 27.47
C SER A 9 -37.93 17.11 28.23
N ALA A 10 -36.62 17.26 28.29
CA ALA A 10 -35.79 16.66 29.30
C ALA A 10 -36.27 17.10 30.69
N ASP A 11 -36.32 16.17 31.64
CA ASP A 11 -35.85 16.48 32.98
C ASP A 11 -35.36 15.23 33.70
N ALA A 12 -34.23 15.41 34.36
CA ALA A 12 -33.50 14.40 35.10
C ALA A 12 -34.17 14.13 36.46
N GLY A 13 -34.42 12.86 36.76
CA GLY A 13 -34.82 12.40 38.09
C GLY A 13 -33.84 11.35 38.63
N PRO A 14 -33.16 11.58 39.77
CA PRO A 14 -32.14 10.69 40.32
C PRO A 14 -32.69 9.75 41.40
N PHE A 15 -32.59 8.43 41.22
CA PHE A 15 -32.76 7.43 42.29
C PHE A 15 -31.74 6.31 42.05
N ARG A 16 -30.54 6.40 42.63
CA ARG A 16 -30.13 5.87 43.95
C ARG A 16 -30.33 4.35 44.14
N CYS A 17 -29.17 3.69 44.28
CA CYS A 17 -28.81 2.67 45.26
C CYS A 17 -28.96 1.16 44.93
N ARG A 18 -27.77 0.53 44.82
CA ARG A 18 -27.36 -0.79 45.37
C ARG A 18 -28.02 -2.02 44.73
N GLY A 19 -27.30 -2.98 44.13
CA GLY A 19 -25.87 -3.21 43.98
C GLY A 19 -25.62 -4.63 43.45
N ILE A 20 -24.33 -4.92 43.26
CA ILE A 20 -23.69 -6.27 43.24
C ILE A 20 -23.77 -7.09 41.94
N ALA A 21 -22.60 -7.10 41.27
CA ALA A 21 -21.89 -8.23 40.65
C ALA A 21 -22.41 -8.86 39.33
N ALA A 22 -21.61 -8.68 38.27
CA ALA A 22 -20.92 -9.73 37.51
C ALA A 22 -20.35 -9.07 36.24
N ILE A 23 -19.06 -8.76 36.17
CA ILE A 23 -18.06 -9.64 35.53
C ILE A 23 -18.55 -10.13 34.15
N CYS A 24 -18.31 -9.31 33.13
CA CYS A 24 -17.99 -9.78 31.78
C CYS A 24 -16.70 -9.09 31.32
N MET A 25 -15.61 -9.32 32.06
CA MET A 25 -14.31 -9.44 31.43
C MET A 25 -14.31 -10.79 30.73
N PHE A 26 -14.19 -10.81 29.40
CA PHE A 26 -13.55 -11.83 28.54
C PHE A 26 -13.86 -11.38 27.10
N GLY A 27 -12.91 -10.72 26.43
CA GLY A 27 -12.11 -11.38 25.39
C GLY A 27 -12.87 -11.25 24.06
N THR A 28 -12.40 -10.60 23.01
CA THR A 28 -11.10 -10.66 22.33
C THR A 28 -11.26 -9.65 21.18
N LEU A 29 -10.35 -8.72 20.93
CA LEU A 29 -9.28 -8.91 19.95
C LEU A 29 -8.31 -7.75 20.19
N ALA A 30 -7.19 -8.03 20.81
CA ALA A 30 -6.00 -7.23 20.55
C ALA A 30 -5.70 -7.46 19.06
N LEU A 31 -6.01 -6.49 18.21
CA LEU A 31 -5.37 -6.39 16.91
C LEU A 31 -3.88 -6.18 17.21
N MET A 32 -3.15 -7.29 17.30
CA MET A 32 -1.72 -7.32 17.12
C MET A 32 -1.46 -6.69 15.75
N ALA A 33 -1.27 -5.38 15.74
CA ALA A 33 -0.59 -4.70 14.67
C ALA A 33 0.86 -5.18 14.72
N CYS A 34 1.09 -6.39 14.21
CA CYS A 34 2.41 -6.81 13.78
C CYS A 34 2.75 -5.91 12.59
N THR A 35 3.23 -4.70 12.86
CA THR A 35 4.06 -3.95 11.91
C THR A 35 5.40 -4.67 11.85
N GLY A 36 5.39 -5.89 11.30
CA GLY A 36 6.60 -6.51 10.81
C GLY A 36 7.18 -5.54 9.80
N PHE A 37 8.46 -5.20 9.96
CA PHE A 37 9.21 -4.53 8.90
C PHE A 37 9.13 -5.42 7.66
N GLN A 38 8.14 -5.16 6.79
CA GLN A 38 8.03 -5.82 5.51
C GLN A 38 9.21 -5.32 4.69
N GLN A 39 10.22 -6.17 4.55
CA GLN A 39 11.38 -5.86 3.73
C GLN A 39 10.88 -5.61 2.32
N VAL A 40 11.19 -4.43 1.81
CA VAL A 40 11.02 -4.15 0.40
C VAL A 40 12.20 -4.77 -0.33
N VAL A 41 11.92 -5.74 -1.18
CA VAL A 41 12.93 -6.40 -1.99
C VAL A 41 12.84 -5.89 -3.43
N PRO A 42 13.94 -5.84 -4.18
CA PRO A 42 13.86 -5.68 -5.63
C PRO A 42 12.93 -6.75 -6.19
N ALA A 43 12.05 -6.39 -7.14
CA ALA A 43 11.24 -7.40 -7.81
C ALA A 43 12.17 -8.48 -8.41
N PRO A 44 11.87 -9.78 -8.24
CA PRO A 44 12.69 -10.87 -8.79
C PRO A 44 12.49 -11.04 -10.32
N LEU A 45 12.06 -9.97 -10.99
CA LEU A 45 11.68 -9.93 -12.40
C LEU A 45 12.53 -8.89 -13.11
N VAL A 46 12.92 -9.17 -14.35
CA VAL A 46 13.60 -8.16 -15.18
C VAL A 46 12.61 -7.10 -15.66
N PHE A 47 13.12 -5.98 -16.18
CA PHE A 47 12.27 -4.87 -16.63
C PHE A 47 11.18 -5.32 -17.61
N GLU A 48 11.53 -6.14 -18.60
CA GLU A 48 10.59 -6.62 -19.64
C GLU A 48 9.41 -7.37 -19.02
N GLU A 49 9.67 -8.25 -18.05
CA GLU A 49 8.64 -9.03 -17.36
C GLU A 49 7.77 -8.14 -16.46
N GLN A 50 8.39 -7.19 -15.73
CA GLN A 50 7.64 -6.22 -14.93
C GLN A 50 6.73 -5.37 -15.82
N SER A 51 7.25 -4.89 -16.95
CA SER A 51 6.52 -4.10 -17.94
C SER A 51 5.33 -4.88 -18.48
N GLN A 52 5.52 -6.15 -18.89
CA GLN A 52 4.43 -7.00 -19.37
C GLN A 52 3.32 -7.14 -18.33
N LYS A 53 3.66 -7.45 -17.07
CA LYS A 53 2.67 -7.57 -15.99
C LYS A 53 1.93 -6.26 -15.72
N ILE A 54 2.62 -5.12 -15.78
CA ILE A 54 1.97 -3.82 -15.64
C ILE A 54 1.02 -3.55 -16.82
N LEU A 55 1.38 -3.97 -18.03
CA LEU A 55 0.53 -3.80 -19.22
C LEU A 55 -0.69 -4.72 -19.25
N GLU A 56 -0.66 -5.84 -18.56
CA GLU A 56 -1.86 -6.67 -18.30
C GLU A 56 -2.87 -5.91 -17.42
N ILE A 57 -2.40 -5.10 -16.47
CA ILE A 57 -3.24 -4.28 -15.58
C ILE A 57 -3.69 -2.99 -16.29
N VAL A 58 -2.74 -2.33 -16.95
CA VAL A 58 -2.92 -1.05 -17.64
C VAL A 58 -2.47 -1.19 -19.11
N PRO A 59 -3.37 -1.62 -20.00
CA PRO A 59 -3.06 -1.74 -21.41
C PRO A 59 -2.67 -0.40 -22.05
N MET A 60 -1.91 -0.47 -23.14
CA MET A 60 -1.64 0.70 -23.99
C MET A 60 -2.93 1.40 -24.39
N GLY A 61 -2.89 2.73 -24.47
CA GLY A 61 -4.04 3.60 -24.75
C GLY A 61 -4.90 3.93 -23.52
N THR A 62 -4.65 3.33 -22.36
CA THR A 62 -5.40 3.63 -21.13
C THR A 62 -5.21 5.08 -20.71
N GLN A 63 -6.30 5.75 -20.33
CA GLN A 63 -6.26 7.12 -19.80
C GLN A 63 -5.54 7.17 -18.45
N LYS A 64 -4.79 8.25 -18.21
CA LYS A 64 -3.98 8.46 -17.01
C LYS A 64 -4.72 8.18 -15.71
N GLU A 65 -5.88 8.78 -15.50
CA GLU A 65 -6.65 8.64 -14.26
C GLU A 65 -7.10 7.19 -14.08
N GLN A 66 -7.52 6.55 -15.17
CA GLN A 66 -7.92 5.14 -15.16
C GLN A 66 -6.73 4.21 -14.90
N ALA A 67 -5.56 4.52 -15.46
CA ALA A 67 -4.34 3.77 -15.23
C ALA A 67 -3.97 3.78 -13.74
N ILE A 68 -3.95 4.95 -13.11
CA ILE A 68 -3.65 5.10 -11.68
C ILE A 68 -4.64 4.32 -10.82
N GLN A 69 -5.93 4.40 -11.13
CA GLN A 69 -6.96 3.65 -10.39
C GLN A 69 -6.74 2.14 -10.48
N ARG A 70 -6.43 1.61 -11.67
CA ARG A 70 -6.17 0.18 -11.87
C ARG A 70 -4.89 -0.27 -11.17
N LEU A 71 -3.83 0.54 -11.22
CA LEU A 71 -2.58 0.26 -10.50
C LEU A 71 -2.82 0.20 -9.00
N ASN A 72 -3.48 1.21 -8.44
CA ASN A 72 -3.81 1.25 -7.01
C ASN A 72 -4.67 0.05 -6.59
N ALA A 73 -5.68 -0.31 -7.41
CA ALA A 73 -6.51 -1.48 -7.16
C ALA A 73 -5.72 -2.80 -7.20
N ALA A 74 -4.64 -2.85 -7.99
CA ALA A 74 -3.73 -3.99 -8.06
C ALA A 74 -2.62 -3.95 -6.98
N GLY A 75 -2.64 -3.00 -6.05
CA GLY A 75 -1.62 -2.83 -5.02
C GLY A 75 -0.32 -2.18 -5.51
N ILE A 76 -0.32 -1.59 -6.70
CA ILE A 76 0.82 -0.85 -7.25
C ILE A 76 0.66 0.63 -6.92
N SER A 77 1.63 1.19 -6.22
CA SER A 77 1.73 2.61 -5.91
C SER A 77 2.90 3.28 -6.62
N GLY A 78 2.82 4.59 -6.77
CA GLY A 78 3.76 5.37 -7.54
C GLY A 78 3.41 6.85 -7.60
N GLY A 79 4.20 7.63 -8.34
CA GLY A 79 4.04 9.07 -8.42
C GLY A 79 4.43 9.67 -9.76
N PHE A 80 3.86 10.84 -10.07
CA PHE A 80 4.39 11.68 -11.14
C PHE A 80 5.64 12.42 -10.66
N SER A 81 6.60 12.58 -11.56
CA SER A 81 7.66 13.58 -11.36
C SER A 81 7.10 14.99 -11.60
N SER A 82 7.95 16.02 -11.67
CA SER A 82 7.54 17.41 -11.88
C SER A 82 6.72 17.63 -13.17
N SER A 83 6.78 16.68 -14.11
CA SER A 83 5.93 16.66 -15.32
C SER A 83 4.83 15.60 -15.21
N PRO A 84 3.59 15.93 -15.62
CA PRO A 84 2.47 14.99 -15.59
C PRO A 84 2.55 13.91 -16.67
N SER A 85 3.63 13.86 -17.48
CA SER A 85 3.75 12.95 -18.61
C SER A 85 4.40 11.61 -18.25
N ILE A 86 4.99 11.48 -17.06
CA ILE A 86 5.70 10.27 -16.63
C ILE A 86 5.27 9.89 -15.22
N TYR A 87 4.66 8.72 -15.10
CA TYR A 87 4.30 8.12 -13.82
C TYR A 87 5.28 6.99 -13.50
N TYR A 88 5.94 7.07 -12.35
CA TYR A 88 6.89 6.07 -11.87
C TYR A 88 6.14 5.09 -10.98
N CYS A 89 6.15 3.81 -11.35
CA CYS A 89 5.66 2.75 -10.47
C CYS A 89 6.77 2.43 -9.47
N ASP A 90 6.52 2.64 -8.18
CA ASP A 90 7.54 2.55 -7.14
C ASP A 90 7.48 1.21 -6.41
N LEU A 91 6.29 0.85 -5.91
CA LEU A 91 6.08 -0.31 -5.05
C LEU A 91 4.88 -1.14 -5.48
N TRP A 92 5.04 -2.47 -5.47
CA TRP A 92 3.94 -3.42 -5.61
C TRP A 92 3.77 -4.22 -4.32
N GLU A 93 2.63 -4.05 -3.66
CA GLU A 93 2.18 -4.91 -2.57
C GLU A 93 1.59 -6.20 -3.15
N ARG A 94 2.20 -7.34 -2.80
CA ARG A 94 1.79 -8.66 -3.25
C ARG A 94 0.85 -9.30 -2.23
N GLU A 95 0.02 -10.23 -2.71
CA GLU A 95 -0.94 -10.97 -1.88
C GLU A 95 -0.26 -11.80 -0.77
N ASP A 96 0.99 -12.23 -0.99
CA ASP A 96 1.80 -12.94 -0.02
C ASP A 96 2.42 -12.03 1.06
N GLY A 97 2.10 -10.73 1.04
CA GLY A 97 2.61 -9.72 1.95
C GLY A 97 4.02 -9.24 1.63
N SER A 98 4.63 -9.69 0.52
CA SER A 98 5.89 -9.13 0.03
C SER A 98 5.67 -7.77 -0.64
N ARG A 99 6.69 -6.91 -0.58
CA ARG A 99 6.70 -5.61 -1.26
C ARG A 99 7.85 -5.57 -2.25
N TRP A 100 7.53 -5.33 -3.52
CA TRP A 100 8.50 -5.28 -4.59
C TRP A 100 8.78 -3.84 -5.00
N HIS A 101 10.06 -3.47 -5.08
CA HIS A 101 10.46 -2.26 -5.80
C HIS A 101 10.36 -2.51 -7.31
N LEU A 102 9.63 -1.64 -8.00
CA LEU A 102 9.44 -1.71 -9.44
C LEU A 102 10.44 -0.80 -10.16
N ASN A 103 10.85 -1.22 -11.35
CA ASN A 103 11.71 -0.44 -12.23
C ASN A 103 10.95 -0.07 -13.52
N VAL A 104 9.71 0.40 -13.41
CA VAL A 104 8.88 0.73 -14.58
C VAL A 104 8.29 2.12 -14.46
N ALA A 105 8.43 2.91 -15.52
CA ALA A 105 7.78 4.19 -15.70
C ALA A 105 6.81 4.14 -16.89
N LEU A 106 5.61 4.67 -16.68
CA LEU A 106 4.55 4.82 -17.68
C LEU A 106 4.62 6.20 -18.33
N LEU A 107 4.63 6.23 -19.66
CA LEU A 107 4.71 7.46 -20.44
C LEU A 107 3.34 7.76 -21.05
N PHE A 108 2.81 8.93 -20.71
CA PHE A 108 1.56 9.44 -21.23
C PHE A 108 1.82 10.50 -22.30
N ASN A 109 1.03 10.49 -23.37
CA ASN A 109 1.08 11.54 -24.38
C ASN A 109 0.31 12.78 -23.94
N GLU A 110 0.28 13.82 -24.77
CA GLU A 110 -0.43 15.08 -24.48
C GLU A 110 -1.94 14.88 -24.27
N ALA A 111 -2.54 13.87 -24.91
CA ALA A 111 -3.93 13.49 -24.72
C ALA A 111 -4.19 12.75 -23.40
N GLY A 112 -3.15 12.41 -22.63
CA GLY A 112 -3.25 11.70 -21.36
C GLY A 112 -3.39 10.18 -21.50
N THR A 113 -3.11 9.62 -22.68
CA THR A 113 -3.13 8.16 -22.93
C THR A 113 -1.74 7.54 -22.76
N LEU A 114 -1.69 6.37 -22.14
CA LEU A 114 -0.47 5.57 -22.05
C LEU A 114 -0.01 5.13 -23.44
N TYR A 115 1.22 5.46 -23.85
CA TYR A 115 1.74 5.08 -25.16
C TYR A 115 3.04 4.28 -25.11
N LYS A 116 3.74 4.27 -23.97
CA LYS A 116 5.02 3.57 -23.82
C LYS A 116 5.36 3.29 -22.35
N THR A 117 6.18 2.28 -22.12
CA THR A 117 6.87 2.04 -20.85
C THR A 117 8.38 2.16 -21.02
N ARG A 118 9.10 2.44 -19.92
CA ARG A 118 10.57 2.43 -19.88
C ARG A 118 11.07 2.07 -18.48
N PRO A 119 12.35 1.69 -18.32
CA PRO A 119 12.96 1.57 -17.00
C PRO A 119 12.87 2.88 -16.20
N ALA A 120 12.52 2.80 -14.92
CA ALA A 120 12.44 3.95 -14.02
C ALA A 120 13.83 4.48 -13.62
N GLN A 121 14.80 3.59 -13.47
CA GLN A 121 16.21 3.87 -13.19
C GLN A 121 17.03 3.46 -14.42
N ALA A 122 18.03 4.28 -14.79
CA ALA A 122 19.13 3.80 -15.62
C ALA A 122 19.94 2.81 -14.78
N ASP A 123 20.35 1.69 -15.36
CA ASP A 123 21.00 0.55 -14.69
C ASP A 123 22.02 0.99 -13.61
N VAL A 124 21.66 0.82 -12.33
CA VAL A 124 22.62 0.85 -11.23
C VAL A 124 22.47 -0.50 -10.54
N SER A 125 23.38 -1.41 -10.84
CA SER A 125 23.45 -2.72 -10.18
C SER A 125 23.59 -2.51 -8.67
N TRP A 126 22.52 -2.73 -7.92
CA TRP A 126 22.58 -2.74 -6.45
C TRP A 126 23.25 -4.03 -6.01
N GLN A 127 24.57 -3.98 -5.80
CA GLN A 127 25.28 -5.03 -5.07
C GLN A 127 24.90 -4.91 -3.59
N SER A 128 24.06 -5.82 -3.12
CA SER A 128 23.78 -6.00 -1.71
C SER A 128 25.09 -6.33 -0.99
N THR A 129 25.62 -5.39 -0.20
CA THR A 129 26.76 -5.64 0.69
C THR A 129 26.30 -6.49 1.87
N THR A 130 26.01 -7.76 1.62
CA THR A 130 26.04 -8.82 2.63
C THR A 130 27.40 -9.50 2.56
N ASP A 131 28.46 -8.73 2.78
CA ASP A 131 29.82 -9.25 2.92
C ASP A 131 30.54 -8.43 3.99
N SER A 132 30.32 -8.81 5.26
CA SER A 132 31.21 -8.58 6.42
C SER A 132 30.45 -8.84 7.73
N ALA A 133 29.80 -9.99 7.85
CA ALA A 133 29.39 -10.54 9.15
C ALA A 133 29.86 -11.99 9.28
N ASP A 134 31.07 -12.31 8.78
CA ASP A 134 31.71 -13.58 9.08
C ASP A 134 33.25 -13.48 9.06
N LYS A 135 33.82 -12.85 10.08
CA LYS A 135 35.18 -13.14 10.58
C LYS A 135 35.23 -12.94 12.09
N THR A 136 34.46 -13.74 12.82
CA THR A 136 34.78 -14.04 14.22
C THR A 136 35.26 -15.50 14.28
N LYS A 137 36.43 -15.70 14.90
CA LYS A 137 37.07 -17.00 15.25
C LYS A 137 37.76 -17.77 14.12
N ALA A 138 39.04 -17.48 13.90
CA ALA A 138 40.09 -18.51 13.76
C ALA A 138 41.49 -17.87 13.78
N ALA A 139 42.02 -17.58 14.97
CA ALA A 139 43.46 -17.48 15.21
C ALA A 139 43.73 -17.60 16.71
N ARG A 140 43.49 -18.81 17.25
CA ARG A 140 44.34 -19.37 18.30
C ARG A 140 45.50 -20.01 17.55
N GLN A 141 46.70 -19.48 17.70
CA GLN A 141 47.97 -20.20 17.87
C GLN A 141 49.06 -19.19 18.17
#